data_AF-A0A9D2FRX1-F1
#
_entry.id   AF-A0A9D2FRX1-F1
#
_cell.length_a   1.000
_cell.length_b   1.000
_cell.length_c   1.000
_cell.angle_alpha   90.00
_cell.angle_beta   90.00
_cell.angle_gamma   90.00
#
_symmetry.space_group_name_H-M   'P 1'
#
loop_
_entity.id
_entity.type
_entity.pdbx_description
1 polymer ?
#
loop_
_entity_poly.entity_id
_entity_poly.type
_entity_poly.pdbx_seq_one_letter_code
_entity_poly.pdbx_strand_id
1 'polypeptide(L)'
;MNRFIKIISLVLIITGVSIMFSSCRLFSFIQNIREDSKLWKELEESIDDDVAAKDTTSFHNARYQVKSRIIMSDIERLSSEHIIDLFSPRIVSEIGEEKLQASIEEMETMIQGEVLSYKTVQSGGSGQRGGSGATTNTYKIAVYTDMDIYEMYLRYVTVDTSSNEWDVNRANEGLHHFVVFPVGMACAEEEAGNSLYASYLDKEGVFFETTDEPARNITYPEKGYTGYSIAYLQEQRYESGQKKLCENLMELLGSVGFEGDITQISYTSEENFEAAYSQDYNLAITDTSQNIFFVRTSKYENNTCIQGLKIANATLQVLYEELPQ
;
A
#
# COMPACT_ATOMS: atom_id res chain seq x y z
N MET A 1 -36.12 3.25 51.81
CA MET A 1 -36.19 1.95 51.10
C MET A 1 -36.46 2.09 49.60
N ASN A 2 -37.53 2.79 49.17
CA ASN A 2 -37.91 2.88 47.74
C ASN A 2 -36.91 3.55 46.78
N ARG A 3 -36.01 4.43 47.24
CA ARG A 3 -35.00 5.05 46.36
C ARG A 3 -33.79 4.14 46.08
N PHE A 4 -33.40 3.32 47.06
CA PHE A 4 -32.24 2.44 46.93
C PHE A 4 -32.51 1.27 45.99
N ILE A 5 -33.73 0.70 46.05
CA ILE A 5 -34.18 -0.36 45.14
C ILE A 5 -34.21 0.14 43.68
N LYS A 6 -34.65 1.38 43.45
CA LYS A 6 -34.67 1.98 42.10
C LYS A 6 -33.28 2.16 41.51
N ILE A 7 -32.29 2.54 42.32
CA ILE A 7 -30.90 2.72 41.87
C ILE A 7 -30.28 1.37 41.50
N ILE A 8 -30.48 0.34 42.33
CA ILE A 8 -29.96 -1.02 42.04
C ILE A 8 -30.59 -1.60 40.77
N SER A 9 -31.90 -1.42 40.57
CA SER A 9 -32.57 -1.88 39.35
C SER A 9 -32.07 -1.14 38.10
N LEU A 10 -31.79 0.17 38.19
CA LEU A 10 -31.25 0.95 37.07
C LEU A 10 -29.84 0.49 36.70
N VAL A 11 -28.98 0.24 37.70
CA VAL A 11 -27.61 -0.25 37.47
C VAL A 11 -27.66 -1.62 36.79
N LEU A 12 -28.46 -2.57 37.29
CA LEU A 12 -28.58 -3.90 36.68
C LEU A 12 -29.08 -3.87 35.24
N ILE A 13 -30.00 -2.96 34.90
CA ILE A 13 -30.48 -2.78 33.52
C ILE A 13 -29.35 -2.23 32.64
N ILE A 14 -28.62 -1.20 33.08
CA ILE A 14 -27.51 -0.63 32.32
C ILE A 14 -26.42 -1.67 32.10
N THR A 15 -26.03 -2.44 33.13
CA THR A 15 -25.00 -3.48 32.98
C THR A 15 -25.47 -4.62 32.07
N GLY A 16 -26.73 -5.04 32.16
CA GLY A 16 -27.30 -6.06 31.28
C GLY A 16 -27.34 -5.63 29.81
N VAL A 17 -27.69 -4.36 29.55
CA VAL A 17 -27.70 -3.77 28.22
C VAL A 17 -26.28 -3.66 27.66
N SER A 18 -25.30 -3.22 28.46
CA SER A 18 -23.89 -3.16 28.03
C SER A 18 -23.30 -4.54 27.72
N ILE A 19 -23.64 -5.57 28.52
CA ILE A 19 -23.19 -6.94 28.25
C ILE A 19 -23.82 -7.49 26.97
N MET A 20 -25.10 -7.21 26.70
CA MET A 20 -25.76 -7.61 25.46
C MET A 20 -25.20 -6.89 24.23
N PHE A 21 -24.88 -5.59 24.32
CA PHE A 21 -24.25 -4.87 23.20
C PHE A 21 -22.81 -5.34 22.92
N SER A 22 -22.03 -5.65 23.96
CA SER A 22 -20.69 -6.22 23.78
C SER A 22 -20.72 -7.64 23.20
N SER A 23 -21.70 -8.46 23.58
CA SER A 23 -21.83 -9.82 23.04
C SER A 23 -22.39 -9.85 21.61
N CYS A 24 -23.26 -8.91 21.23
CA CYS A 24 -23.69 -8.75 19.82
C CYS A 24 -22.54 -8.27 18.91
N ARG A 25 -21.68 -7.36 19.39
CA ARG A 25 -20.47 -6.95 18.65
C ARG A 25 -19.47 -8.09 18.52
N LEU A 26 -19.25 -8.85 19.59
CA LEU A 26 -18.37 -10.03 19.57
C LEU A 26 -18.92 -11.12 18.64
N PHE A 27 -20.24 -11.34 18.62
CA PHE A 27 -20.88 -12.32 17.75
C PHE A 27 -20.82 -11.90 16.27
N SER A 28 -21.08 -10.63 15.96
CA SER A 28 -20.91 -10.09 14.61
C SER A 28 -19.45 -10.13 14.14
N PHE A 29 -18.50 -9.90 15.05
CA PHE A 29 -17.06 -10.02 14.78
C PHE A 29 -16.65 -11.47 14.49
N ILE A 30 -17.10 -12.43 15.31
CA ILE A 30 -16.85 -13.87 15.10
C ILE A 30 -17.52 -14.38 13.82
N GLN A 31 -18.71 -13.87 13.49
CA GLN A 31 -19.42 -14.25 12.28
C GLN A 31 -18.75 -13.69 11.02
N ASN A 32 -18.27 -12.44 11.05
CA ASN A 32 -17.45 -11.86 9.97
C ASN A 32 -16.12 -12.60 9.80
N ILE A 33 -15.43 -12.98 10.89
CA ILE A 33 -14.19 -13.79 10.81
C ILE A 33 -14.44 -15.14 10.14
N ARG A 34 -15.58 -15.79 10.41
CA ARG A 34 -15.92 -17.08 9.80
C ARG A 34 -16.32 -16.98 8.34
N GLU A 35 -17.03 -15.93 7.94
CA GLU A 35 -17.39 -15.69 6.54
C GLU A 35 -16.17 -15.27 5.72
N ASP A 36 -15.27 -14.47 6.30
CA ASP A 36 -13.99 -14.11 5.69
C ASP A 36 -13.06 -15.30 5.55
N SER A 37 -12.83 -16.10 6.61
CA SER A 37 -11.99 -17.32 6.55
C SER A 37 -12.47 -18.28 5.44
N LYS A 38 -13.78 -18.34 5.21
CA LYS A 38 -14.37 -19.13 4.12
C LYS A 38 -14.13 -18.49 2.74
N LEU A 39 -14.29 -17.18 2.61
CA LEU A 39 -13.97 -16.43 1.40
C LEU A 39 -12.48 -16.51 1.04
N TRP A 40 -11.58 -16.49 2.03
CA TRP A 40 -10.13 -16.61 1.86
C TRP A 40 -9.74 -18.01 1.37
N LYS A 41 -10.34 -19.05 1.96
CA LYS A 41 -10.15 -20.43 1.52
C LYS A 41 -10.72 -20.66 0.12
N GLU A 42 -11.91 -20.12 -0.17
CA GLU A 42 -12.52 -20.18 -1.50
C GLU A 42 -11.71 -19.38 -2.54
N LEU A 43 -11.08 -18.26 -2.16
CA LEU A 43 -10.23 -17.46 -3.04
C LEU A 43 -8.90 -18.19 -3.34
N GLU A 44 -8.29 -18.80 -2.34
CA GLU A 44 -7.07 -19.60 -2.50
C GLU A 44 -7.32 -20.89 -3.31
N GLU A 45 -8.48 -21.53 -3.12
CA GLU A 45 -8.94 -22.69 -3.90
C GLU A 45 -9.43 -22.32 -5.32
N SER A 46 -9.80 -21.05 -5.57
CA SER A 46 -10.26 -20.58 -6.89
C SER A 46 -9.14 -20.32 -7.90
N ILE A 47 -7.89 -20.33 -7.43
CA ILE A 47 -6.72 -20.18 -8.29
C ILE A 47 -6.46 -21.52 -8.97
N ASP A 48 -6.86 -21.63 -10.24
CA ASP A 48 -6.71 -22.85 -11.05
C ASP A 48 -5.22 -23.15 -11.33
N ASP A 49 -4.67 -24.16 -10.63
CA ASP A 49 -3.28 -24.61 -10.75
C ASP A 49 -2.88 -25.01 -12.19
N ASP A 50 -3.83 -25.42 -13.04
CA ASP A 50 -3.56 -25.82 -14.43
C ASP A 50 -3.49 -24.62 -15.40
N VAL A 51 -4.16 -23.50 -15.06
CA VAL A 51 -4.04 -22.21 -15.78
C VAL A 51 -2.81 -21.44 -15.27
N ALA A 52 -2.58 -21.49 -13.96
CA ALA A 52 -1.39 -20.98 -13.28
C ALA A 52 -0.07 -21.49 -13.85
N ALA A 53 -0.02 -22.78 -14.21
CA ALA A 53 1.15 -23.41 -14.77
C ALA A 53 1.49 -22.97 -16.21
N LYS A 54 0.54 -22.32 -16.92
CA LYS A 54 0.69 -21.95 -18.33
C LYS A 54 1.06 -20.48 -18.56
N ASP A 55 0.84 -19.62 -17.57
CA ASP A 55 1.19 -18.21 -17.61
C ASP A 55 1.72 -17.75 -16.24
N THR A 56 3.01 -17.96 -16.02
CA THR A 56 3.66 -17.71 -14.73
C THR A 56 3.58 -16.25 -14.29
N THR A 57 3.59 -15.31 -15.25
CA THR A 57 3.58 -13.87 -14.95
C THR A 57 2.24 -13.40 -14.37
N SER A 58 1.12 -13.82 -14.97
CA SER A 58 -0.22 -13.45 -14.48
C SER A 58 -0.57 -14.18 -13.18
N PHE A 59 -0.13 -15.44 -13.02
CA PHE A 59 -0.32 -16.21 -11.79
C PHE A 59 0.47 -15.68 -10.60
N HIS A 60 1.75 -15.33 -10.79
CA HIS A 60 2.55 -14.74 -9.73
C HIS A 60 1.98 -13.39 -9.29
N ASN A 61 1.44 -12.60 -10.23
CA ASN A 61 0.74 -11.35 -9.93
C ASN A 61 -0.58 -11.57 -9.18
N ALA A 62 -1.37 -12.57 -9.53
CA ALA A 62 -2.62 -12.86 -8.80
C ALA A 62 -2.35 -13.29 -7.34
N ARG A 63 -1.43 -14.24 -7.13
CA ARG A 63 -1.02 -14.68 -5.78
C ARG A 63 -0.42 -13.54 -4.95
N TYR A 64 0.27 -12.61 -5.60
CA TYR A 64 0.87 -11.44 -4.97
C TYR A 64 -0.17 -10.47 -4.42
N GLN A 65 -1.19 -10.13 -5.22
CA GLN A 65 -2.26 -9.24 -4.75
C GLN A 65 -3.01 -9.84 -3.57
N VAL A 66 -3.14 -11.17 -3.52
CA VAL A 66 -3.71 -11.87 -2.36
C VAL A 66 -2.80 -11.72 -1.14
N LYS A 67 -1.49 -11.95 -1.26
CA LYS A 67 -0.53 -11.82 -0.15
C LYS A 67 -0.44 -10.40 0.41
N SER A 68 -0.41 -9.38 -0.45
CA SER A 68 -0.41 -8.00 0.00
C SER A 68 -1.73 -7.63 0.68
N ARG A 69 -2.88 -8.10 0.17
CA ARG A 69 -4.18 -7.93 0.82
C ARG A 69 -4.25 -8.57 2.20
N ILE A 70 -3.67 -9.77 2.37
CA ILE A 70 -3.59 -10.44 3.68
C ILE A 70 -2.81 -9.55 4.65
N ILE A 71 -1.60 -9.12 4.28
CA ILE A 71 -0.77 -8.28 5.14
C ILE A 71 -1.47 -6.97 5.49
N MET A 72 -2.07 -6.28 4.51
CA MET A 72 -2.77 -5.02 4.77
C MET A 72 -4.02 -5.22 5.63
N SER A 73 -4.77 -6.31 5.42
CA SER A 73 -5.93 -6.64 6.26
C SER A 73 -5.52 -6.94 7.70
N ASP A 74 -4.35 -7.55 7.91
CA ASP A 74 -3.83 -7.87 9.23
C ASP A 74 -3.36 -6.58 9.95
N ILE A 75 -2.67 -5.68 9.25
CA ILE A 75 -2.30 -4.35 9.76
C ILE A 75 -3.53 -3.52 10.14
N GLU A 76 -4.56 -3.46 9.29
CA GLU A 76 -5.82 -2.75 9.57
C GLU A 76 -6.53 -3.31 10.81
N ARG A 77 -6.33 -4.59 11.12
CA ARG A 77 -6.92 -5.29 12.27
C ARG A 77 -6.02 -5.28 13.50
N LEU A 78 -4.79 -4.76 13.40
CA LEU A 78 -3.75 -4.85 14.43
C LEU A 78 -3.53 -6.31 14.85
N SER A 79 -3.29 -7.15 13.85
CA SER A 79 -3.16 -8.60 13.96
C SER A 79 -1.95 -9.06 13.17
N SER A 80 -1.14 -9.93 13.76
CA SER A 80 0.08 -10.47 13.15
C SER A 80 -0.01 -11.95 12.75
N GLU A 81 -1.12 -12.62 13.05
CA GLU A 81 -1.30 -14.07 12.91
C GLU A 81 -1.03 -14.55 11.47
N HIS A 82 -1.68 -13.95 10.47
CA HIS A 82 -1.52 -14.40 9.09
C HIS A 82 -0.24 -13.88 8.46
N ILE A 83 0.31 -12.76 8.93
CA ILE A 83 1.61 -12.25 8.46
C ILE A 83 2.71 -13.24 8.83
N ILE A 84 2.68 -13.83 10.02
CA ILE A 84 3.66 -14.83 10.46
C ILE A 84 3.60 -16.08 9.58
N ASP A 85 2.40 -16.56 9.24
CA ASP A 85 2.22 -17.72 8.36
C ASP A 85 2.78 -17.51 6.95
N LEU A 86 2.98 -16.25 6.53
CA LEU A 86 3.60 -15.94 5.25
C LEU A 86 5.13 -16.06 5.29
N PHE A 87 5.78 -16.02 6.46
CA PHE A 87 7.23 -16.17 6.60
C PHE A 87 7.70 -17.57 6.22
N SER A 88 8.87 -17.66 5.60
CA SER A 88 9.44 -18.97 5.28
C SER A 88 9.74 -19.74 6.58
N PRO A 89 9.54 -21.08 6.60
CA PRO A 89 9.82 -21.90 7.79
C PRO A 89 11.24 -21.72 8.34
N ARG A 90 12.23 -21.50 7.46
CA ARG A 90 13.61 -21.19 7.86
C ARG A 90 13.68 -19.92 8.69
N ILE A 91 13.04 -18.84 8.23
CA ILE A 91 13.06 -17.55 8.91
C ILE A 91 12.36 -17.65 10.27
N VAL A 92 11.21 -18.32 10.33
CA VAL A 92 10.51 -18.59 11.59
C VAL A 92 11.41 -19.38 12.56
N SER A 93 12.12 -20.39 12.05
CA SER A 93 13.04 -21.19 12.87
C SER A 93 14.29 -20.42 13.34
N GLU A 94 14.83 -19.51 12.54
CA GLU A 94 16.07 -18.80 12.83
C GLU A 94 15.83 -17.58 13.73
N ILE A 95 14.78 -16.80 13.47
CA ILE A 95 14.45 -15.59 14.23
C ILE A 95 13.59 -15.94 15.46
N GLY A 96 12.59 -16.80 15.27
CA GLY A 96 11.58 -17.17 16.25
C GLY A 96 10.27 -16.42 16.06
N GLU A 97 9.17 -17.17 16.14
CA GLU A 97 7.78 -16.68 15.98
C GLU A 97 7.47 -15.50 16.91
N GLU A 98 7.77 -15.62 18.22
CA GLU A 98 7.51 -14.55 19.20
C GLU A 98 8.24 -13.25 18.87
N LYS A 99 9.44 -13.32 18.30
CA LYS A 99 10.19 -12.11 17.92
C LYS A 99 9.64 -11.48 16.66
N LEU A 100 9.27 -12.29 15.67
CA LEU A 100 8.60 -11.79 14.47
C LEU A 100 7.28 -11.11 14.84
N GLN A 101 6.51 -11.74 15.73
CA GLN A 101 5.27 -11.17 16.26
C GLN A 101 5.50 -9.81 16.90
N ALA A 102 6.44 -9.73 17.85
CA ALA A 102 6.75 -8.47 18.53
C ALA A 102 7.19 -7.37 17.56
N SER A 103 7.99 -7.71 16.54
CA SER A 103 8.40 -6.74 15.52
C SER A 103 7.26 -6.29 14.60
N ILE A 104 6.29 -7.16 14.30
CA ILE A 104 5.08 -6.80 13.54
C ILE A 104 4.21 -5.88 14.38
N GLU A 105 3.94 -6.23 15.64
CA GLU A 105 3.16 -5.41 16.56
C GLU A 105 3.80 -4.03 16.77
N GLU A 106 5.13 -3.98 16.91
CA GLU A 106 5.85 -2.71 17.00
C GLU A 106 5.68 -1.90 15.71
N MET A 107 5.90 -2.51 14.54
CA MET A 107 5.69 -1.86 13.24
C MET A 107 4.26 -1.33 13.06
N GLU A 108 3.23 -2.08 13.47
CA GLU A 108 1.83 -1.64 13.43
C GLU A 108 1.60 -0.38 14.26
N THR A 109 2.25 -0.25 15.42
CA THR A 109 2.17 0.96 16.25
C THR A 109 2.85 2.18 15.61
N MET A 110 3.74 1.97 14.64
CA MET A 110 4.45 3.03 13.93
C MET A 110 3.66 3.63 12.78
N ILE A 111 2.70 2.87 12.23
CA ILE A 111 1.78 3.36 11.21
C ILE A 111 0.76 4.25 11.93
N GLN A 112 0.95 5.56 11.83
CA GLN A 112 0.08 6.55 12.45
C GLN A 112 -1.15 6.74 11.57
N GLY A 113 -2.31 6.81 12.22
CA GLY A 113 -3.58 7.09 11.55
C GLY A 113 -4.34 5.87 11.05
N GLU A 114 -5.54 6.11 10.54
CA GLU A 114 -6.39 5.11 9.89
C GLU A 114 -5.92 4.90 8.45
N VAL A 115 -5.71 3.64 8.03
CA VAL A 115 -5.39 3.30 6.64
C VAL A 115 -6.59 3.64 5.75
N LEU A 116 -6.39 4.55 4.81
CA LEU A 116 -7.40 4.98 3.85
C LEU A 116 -7.38 4.12 2.59
N SER A 117 -6.17 3.81 2.12
CA SER A 117 -5.95 2.97 0.95
C SER A 117 -4.51 2.47 0.89
N TYR A 118 -4.25 1.54 -0.03
CA TYR A 118 -2.89 1.14 -0.37
C TYR A 118 -2.79 0.76 -1.84
N LYS A 119 -1.59 0.92 -2.40
CA LYS A 119 -1.26 0.52 -3.75
C LYS A 119 -0.06 -0.41 -3.72
N THR A 120 -0.23 -1.56 -4.34
CA THR A 120 0.83 -2.55 -4.42
C THR A 120 1.41 -2.53 -5.84
N VAL A 121 2.74 -2.54 -5.97
CA VAL A 121 3.46 -2.77 -7.24
C VAL A 121 4.59 -3.79 -7.07
N GLN A 122 4.86 -4.58 -8.11
CA GLN A 122 6.09 -5.39 -8.14
C GLN A 122 7.28 -4.45 -8.41
N SER A 123 8.24 -4.43 -7.49
CA SER A 123 9.40 -3.53 -7.53
C SER A 123 10.65 -4.21 -8.08
N GLY A 124 10.71 -5.54 -8.03
CA GLY A 124 11.83 -6.28 -8.60
C GLY A 124 11.76 -7.77 -8.33
N GLY A 125 12.84 -8.44 -8.68
CA GLY A 125 13.03 -9.85 -8.43
C GLY A 125 14.31 -10.36 -9.06
N SER A 126 14.81 -11.48 -8.56
CA SER A 126 15.91 -12.22 -9.16
C SER A 126 15.43 -13.62 -9.51
N GLY A 127 15.82 -14.11 -10.69
CA GLY A 127 15.44 -15.44 -11.17
C GLY A 127 16.65 -16.26 -11.55
N GLN A 128 16.48 -17.58 -11.50
CA GLN A 128 17.46 -18.56 -11.92
C GLN A 128 17.52 -18.66 -13.46
N ARG A 129 18.64 -18.26 -14.09
CA ARG A 129 18.92 -18.60 -15.50
C ARG A 129 19.86 -19.80 -15.58
N GLY A 130 19.30 -21.00 -15.43
CA GLY A 130 20.00 -22.26 -15.70
C GLY A 130 21.00 -22.76 -14.65
N GLY A 131 20.85 -22.34 -13.39
CA GLY A 131 21.69 -22.77 -12.24
C GLY A 131 20.86 -23.32 -11.07
N SER A 132 21.48 -23.42 -9.88
CA SER A 132 20.81 -23.71 -8.60
C SER A 132 20.68 -22.44 -7.74
N GLY A 133 19.62 -22.37 -6.93
CA GLY A 133 19.37 -21.30 -5.95
C GLY A 133 17.96 -20.71 -5.96
N ALA A 134 17.80 -19.60 -5.25
CA ALA A 134 16.50 -18.99 -4.98
C ALA A 134 16.06 -18.03 -6.10
N THR A 135 14.78 -18.11 -6.45
CA THR A 135 14.04 -17.08 -7.19
C THR A 135 13.33 -16.20 -6.18
N THR A 136 13.56 -14.89 -6.28
CA THR A 136 13.00 -13.92 -5.35
C THR A 136 12.15 -12.88 -6.07
N ASN A 137 11.07 -12.45 -5.42
CA ASN A 137 10.24 -11.34 -5.85
C ASN A 137 10.19 -10.29 -4.74
N THR A 138 10.31 -9.03 -5.12
CA THR A 138 10.16 -7.89 -4.22
C THR A 138 8.94 -7.08 -4.62
N TYR A 139 8.08 -6.83 -3.65
CA TYR A 139 6.89 -6.01 -3.77
C TYR A 139 7.06 -4.72 -2.99
N LYS A 140 6.60 -3.62 -3.56
CA LYS A 140 6.49 -2.32 -2.90
C LYS A 140 5.01 -2.03 -2.68
N ILE A 141 4.64 -1.64 -1.47
CA ILE A 141 3.29 -1.25 -1.09
C ILE A 141 3.35 0.19 -0.60
N ALA A 142 2.68 1.10 -1.28
CA ALA A 142 2.42 2.42 -0.73
C ALA A 142 1.18 2.33 0.15
N VAL A 143 1.32 2.67 1.41
CA VAL A 143 0.25 2.67 2.41
C VAL A 143 -0.07 4.11 2.76
N TYR A 144 -1.34 4.44 2.70
CA TYR A 144 -1.81 5.80 2.82
C TYR A 144 -2.76 5.90 4.00
N THR A 145 -2.39 6.67 5.01
CA THR A 145 -3.23 6.89 6.19
C THR A 145 -3.80 8.30 6.19
N ASP A 146 -4.71 8.56 7.12
CA ASP A 146 -5.20 9.92 7.40
C ASP A 146 -4.14 10.81 8.10
N MET A 147 -2.96 10.28 8.42
CA MET A 147 -1.87 11.03 9.06
C MET A 147 -0.60 11.09 8.22
N ASP A 148 -0.13 9.96 7.71
CA ASP A 148 1.18 9.83 7.07
C ASP A 148 1.11 8.87 5.88
N ILE A 149 2.13 8.92 5.02
CA ILE A 149 2.30 7.95 3.94
C ILE A 149 3.51 7.08 4.23
N TYR A 150 3.38 5.78 3.99
CA TYR A 150 4.43 4.80 4.19
C TYR A 150 4.72 4.02 2.91
N GLU A 151 5.97 3.64 2.72
CA GLU A 151 6.38 2.61 1.77
C GLU A 151 6.77 1.35 2.52
N MET A 152 6.17 0.25 2.10
CA MET A 152 6.44 -1.07 2.60
C MET A 152 7.07 -1.94 1.52
N TYR A 153 8.09 -2.71 1.87
CA TYR A 153 8.80 -3.60 0.96
C TYR A 153 8.72 -5.03 1.48
N LEU A 154 8.23 -5.93 0.64
CA LEU A 154 8.09 -7.35 0.94
C LEU A 154 8.95 -8.16 -0.01
N ARG A 155 9.89 -8.96 0.50
CA ARG A 155 10.69 -9.89 -0.32
C ARG A 155 10.29 -11.33 -0.04
N TYR A 156 9.89 -12.02 -1.10
CA TYR A 156 9.55 -13.43 -1.07
C TYR A 156 10.57 -14.26 -1.83
N VAL A 157 10.92 -15.43 -1.30
CA VAL A 157 11.46 -16.53 -2.09
C VAL A 157 10.28 -17.36 -2.58
N THR A 158 10.12 -17.45 -3.90
CA THR A 158 8.98 -18.17 -4.51
C THR A 158 9.33 -19.59 -4.89
N VAL A 159 10.60 -19.84 -5.23
CA VAL A 159 11.15 -21.14 -5.57
C VAL A 159 12.59 -21.18 -5.11
N ASP A 160 13.01 -22.25 -4.45
CA ASP A 160 14.43 -22.53 -4.20
C ASP A 160 14.86 -23.88 -4.77
N THR A 161 16.05 -23.91 -5.35
CA THR A 161 16.69 -25.10 -5.91
C THR A 161 18.15 -25.21 -5.46
N SER A 162 18.52 -24.47 -4.40
CA SER A 162 19.88 -24.42 -3.86
C SER A 162 20.37 -25.78 -3.36
N SER A 163 19.46 -26.65 -2.91
CA SER A 163 19.74 -27.99 -2.40
C SER A 163 19.15 -29.09 -3.28
N ASN A 164 19.74 -30.29 -3.20
CA ASN A 164 19.16 -31.51 -3.74
C ASN A 164 18.04 -32.08 -2.86
N GLU A 165 17.90 -31.56 -1.64
CA GLU A 165 16.87 -31.96 -0.68
C GLU A 165 15.64 -31.06 -0.79
N TRP A 166 14.51 -31.66 -1.13
CA TRP A 166 13.25 -30.95 -1.35
C TRP A 166 12.77 -30.17 -0.12
N ASP A 167 12.91 -30.74 1.07
CA ASP A 167 12.46 -30.12 2.32
C ASP A 167 13.29 -28.88 2.67
N VAL A 168 14.59 -28.89 2.36
CA VAL A 168 15.48 -27.73 2.56
C VAL A 168 15.07 -26.58 1.65
N ASN A 169 14.79 -26.88 0.38
CA ASN A 169 14.33 -25.89 -0.58
C ASN A 169 12.98 -25.28 -0.16
N ARG A 170 12.00 -26.12 0.23
CA ARG A 170 10.69 -25.65 0.69
C ARG A 170 10.75 -24.84 1.97
N ALA A 171 11.62 -25.21 2.92
CA ALA A 171 11.80 -24.44 4.14
C ALA A 171 12.30 -23.01 3.85
N ASN A 172 12.92 -22.79 2.70
CA ASN A 172 13.40 -21.49 2.27
C ASN A 172 12.35 -20.68 1.48
N GLU A 173 11.21 -21.25 1.08
CA GLU A 173 10.15 -20.54 0.35
C GLU A 173 9.23 -19.78 1.32
N GLY A 174 8.85 -18.54 0.98
CA GLY A 174 8.03 -17.68 1.82
C GLY A 174 8.53 -16.24 1.89
N LEU A 175 7.95 -15.45 2.80
CA LEU A 175 8.38 -14.09 3.14
C LEU A 175 9.70 -14.19 3.92
N HIS A 176 10.67 -13.38 3.51
CA HIS A 176 11.98 -13.28 4.18
C HIS A 176 12.16 -11.92 4.81
N HIS A 177 11.52 -10.91 4.24
CA HIS A 177 11.80 -9.54 4.56
C HIS A 177 10.55 -8.69 4.46
N PHE A 178 10.28 -7.94 5.53
CA PHE A 178 9.19 -6.98 5.63
C PHE A 178 9.79 -5.67 6.15
N VAL A 179 9.78 -4.62 5.33
CA VAL A 179 10.25 -3.30 5.75
C VAL A 179 9.17 -2.25 5.60
N VAL A 180 9.08 -1.29 6.52
CA VAL A 180 8.19 -0.12 6.42
C VAL A 180 8.95 1.18 6.72
N PHE A 181 8.75 2.20 5.88
CA PHE A 181 9.33 3.53 6.09
C PHE A 181 8.30 4.62 5.77
N PRO A 182 8.31 5.76 6.46
CA PRO A 182 7.60 6.95 5.99
C PRO A 182 8.12 7.41 4.61
N VAL A 183 7.21 7.81 3.72
CA VAL A 183 7.55 8.45 2.45
C VAL A 183 8.31 9.74 2.73
N GLY A 184 9.50 9.86 2.13
CA GLY A 184 10.49 10.89 2.42
C GLY A 184 11.81 10.30 2.94
N MET A 185 11.77 9.20 3.70
CA MET A 185 12.97 8.48 4.14
C MET A 185 13.47 7.46 3.12
N ALA A 186 12.55 6.74 2.46
CA ALA A 186 12.91 5.76 1.44
C ALA A 186 13.80 6.36 0.33
N CYS A 187 13.70 7.67 0.11
CA CYS A 187 14.39 8.46 -0.90
C CYS A 187 15.45 9.41 -0.34
N ALA A 188 15.72 9.39 0.97
CA ALA A 188 16.83 10.17 1.53
C ALA A 188 18.12 9.60 0.93
N GLU A 189 18.70 10.31 -0.02
CA GLU A 189 19.99 9.97 -0.61
C GLU A 189 21.02 9.93 0.51
N GLU A 190 21.48 8.73 0.89
CA GLU A 190 22.83 8.62 1.43
C GLU A 190 23.81 9.09 0.35
N GLU A 191 25.01 9.54 0.74
CA GLU A 191 26.05 10.14 -0.12
C GLU A 191 26.42 9.32 -1.40
N ALA A 192 25.90 8.10 -1.55
CA ALA A 192 26.07 7.20 -2.68
C ALA A 192 24.85 7.05 -3.61
N GLY A 193 23.75 7.78 -3.41
CA GLY A 193 22.58 7.76 -4.31
C GLY A 193 21.73 6.48 -4.25
N ASN A 194 21.79 5.72 -3.14
CA ASN A 194 20.96 4.54 -2.91
C ASN A 194 19.76 4.90 -2.02
N SER A 195 18.58 4.34 -2.35
CA SER A 195 17.41 4.36 -1.46
C SER A 195 17.71 3.67 -0.13
N LEU A 196 17.12 4.13 0.98
CA LEU A 196 17.28 3.54 2.31
C LEU A 196 16.97 2.02 2.33
N TYR A 197 16.02 1.57 1.51
CA TYR A 197 15.69 0.16 1.33
C TYR A 197 16.89 -0.73 0.97
N ALA A 198 17.89 -0.20 0.24
CA ALA A 198 19.06 -0.97 -0.17
C ALA A 198 19.87 -1.50 1.03
N SER A 199 19.86 -0.76 2.16
CA SER A 199 20.54 -1.13 3.40
C SER A 199 19.89 -2.29 4.18
N TYR A 200 18.75 -2.79 3.69
CA TYR A 200 18.05 -3.94 4.26
C TYR A 200 18.02 -5.14 3.31
N LEU A 201 18.53 -5.03 2.07
CA LEU A 201 18.48 -6.12 1.09
C LEU A 201 19.19 -7.40 1.55
N ASP A 202 20.16 -7.27 2.45
CA ASP A 202 20.94 -8.35 3.07
C ASP A 202 20.41 -8.79 4.45
N LYS A 203 19.31 -8.20 4.93
CA LYS A 203 18.70 -8.51 6.23
C LYS A 203 17.43 -9.35 6.07
N GLU A 204 17.12 -10.09 7.12
CA GLU A 204 16.00 -11.02 7.21
C GLU A 204 15.16 -10.68 8.46
N GLY A 205 13.83 -10.70 8.32
CA GLY A 205 12.89 -10.34 9.38
C GLY A 205 12.04 -9.11 9.06
N VAL A 206 11.59 -8.43 10.12
CA VAL A 206 10.70 -7.27 10.07
C VAL A 206 11.47 -6.04 10.54
N PHE A 207 11.41 -4.96 9.76
CA PHE A 207 12.14 -3.72 10.01
C PHE A 207 11.24 -2.52 9.76
N PHE A 208 11.44 -1.46 10.53
CA PHE A 208 10.74 -0.20 10.32
C PHE A 208 11.65 0.96 10.76
N GLU A 209 11.47 2.13 10.16
CA GLU A 209 12.19 3.34 10.58
C GLU A 209 11.22 4.50 10.81
N THR A 210 11.70 5.49 11.54
CA THR A 210 10.98 6.75 11.80
C THR A 210 11.77 7.95 11.34
N THR A 211 11.04 9.01 11.06
CA THR A 211 11.59 10.35 10.86
C THR A 211 10.78 11.36 11.67
N ASP A 212 11.44 12.44 12.07
CA ASP A 212 10.77 13.60 12.69
C ASP A 212 9.92 14.38 11.67
N GLU A 213 10.17 14.19 10.37
CA GLU A 213 9.49 14.85 9.25
C GLU A 213 8.87 13.84 8.27
N PRO A 214 7.91 13.00 8.69
CA PRO A 214 7.19 12.16 7.76
C PRO A 214 6.33 13.02 6.83
N ALA A 215 5.97 12.49 5.66
CA ALA A 215 4.99 13.14 4.79
C ALA A 215 3.61 13.15 5.47
N ARG A 216 3.32 14.24 6.19
CA ARG A 216 2.12 14.41 7.03
C ARG A 216 0.90 14.91 6.26
N ASN A 217 -0.27 14.55 6.79
CA ASN A 217 -1.55 15.20 6.53
C ASN A 217 -1.55 16.60 7.16
N ILE A 218 -1.08 17.57 6.38
CA ILE A 218 -1.16 18.99 6.72
C ILE A 218 -2.30 19.57 5.89
N THR A 219 -3.42 19.91 6.51
CA THR A 219 -4.47 20.68 5.83
C THR A 219 -4.02 22.11 5.62
N TYR A 220 -4.10 22.60 4.39
CA TYR A 220 -3.91 24.01 4.07
C TYR A 220 -5.30 24.67 4.02
N PRO A 221 -5.76 25.39 5.06
CA PRO A 221 -7.15 25.83 5.16
C PRO A 221 -7.62 26.74 4.01
N GLU A 222 -6.68 27.46 3.41
CA GLU A 222 -6.91 28.32 2.25
C GLU A 222 -6.82 27.59 0.90
N LYS A 223 -6.39 26.33 0.89
CA LYS A 223 -6.24 25.52 -0.31
C LYS A 223 -7.21 24.35 -0.26
N GLY A 224 -7.63 23.89 -1.42
CA GLY A 224 -8.55 22.76 -1.51
C GLY A 224 -7.94 21.43 -1.05
N TYR A 225 -6.64 21.34 -0.74
CA TYR A 225 -5.87 20.10 -0.61
C TYR A 225 -4.96 20.05 0.64
N THR A 226 -4.45 18.86 0.98
CA THR A 226 -3.50 18.64 2.10
C THR A 226 -2.06 18.34 1.63
N GLY A 227 -1.08 18.42 2.54
CA GLY A 227 0.32 18.08 2.29
C GLY A 227 0.53 16.65 1.79
N TYR A 228 -0.35 15.74 2.18
CA TYR A 228 -0.41 14.37 1.69
C TYR A 228 -0.72 14.30 0.19
N SER A 229 -1.59 15.16 -0.34
CA SER A 229 -1.86 15.23 -1.79
C SER A 229 -0.61 15.59 -2.59
N ILE A 230 0.26 16.44 -2.04
CA ILE A 230 1.56 16.75 -2.66
C ILE A 230 2.46 15.50 -2.66
N ALA A 231 2.56 14.81 -1.54
CA ALA A 231 3.39 13.61 -1.42
C ALA A 231 2.91 12.46 -2.35
N TYR A 232 1.59 12.30 -2.53
CA TYR A 232 0.98 11.39 -3.50
C TYR A 232 1.47 11.62 -4.93
N LEU A 233 1.53 12.88 -5.34
CA LEU A 233 2.01 13.25 -6.67
C LEU A 233 3.51 12.97 -6.82
N GLN A 234 4.29 13.16 -5.75
CA GLN A 234 5.73 12.92 -5.75
C GLN A 234 6.07 11.42 -5.80
N GLU A 235 5.32 10.57 -5.12
CA GLU A 235 5.56 9.11 -5.11
C GLU A 235 5.49 8.51 -6.54
N GLN A 236 4.61 9.03 -7.39
CA GLN A 236 4.49 8.57 -8.77
C GLN A 236 5.51 9.19 -9.73
N ARG A 237 6.32 10.16 -9.27
CA ARG A 237 7.34 10.83 -10.08
C ARG A 237 8.64 11.01 -9.29
N TYR A 238 9.49 10.00 -9.36
CA TYR A 238 10.81 10.03 -8.73
C TYR A 238 11.82 10.91 -9.51
N GLU A 239 11.81 12.23 -9.28
CA GLU A 239 12.99 13.09 -9.50
C GLU A 239 13.01 14.21 -8.45
N SER A 240 14.18 14.48 -7.85
CA SER A 240 14.41 15.28 -6.62
C SER A 240 14.05 16.77 -6.67
N GLY A 241 13.49 17.28 -7.77
CA GLY A 241 13.11 18.70 -7.95
C GLY A 241 11.62 19.03 -7.73
N GLN A 242 10.79 18.10 -7.26
CA GLN A 242 9.36 18.12 -7.58
C GLN A 242 8.39 18.76 -6.60
N LYS A 243 8.76 19.07 -5.34
CA LYS A 243 7.79 19.60 -4.37
C LYS A 243 7.05 20.84 -4.89
N LYS A 244 7.81 21.81 -5.40
CA LYS A 244 7.25 23.04 -5.97
C LYS A 244 6.41 22.77 -7.22
N LEU A 245 6.79 21.79 -8.05
CA LEU A 245 6.02 21.39 -9.23
C LEU A 245 4.69 20.73 -8.83
N CYS A 246 4.69 19.89 -7.80
CA CYS A 246 3.50 19.26 -7.24
C CYS A 246 2.60 20.28 -6.54
N GLU A 247 3.16 21.21 -5.77
CA GLU A 247 2.42 22.34 -5.19
C GLU A 247 1.75 23.18 -6.28
N ASN A 248 2.49 23.53 -7.34
CA ASN A 248 1.93 24.26 -8.49
C ASN A 248 0.81 23.46 -9.17
N LEU A 249 0.99 22.15 -9.37
CA LEU A 249 -0.03 21.29 -9.97
C LEU A 249 -1.29 21.22 -9.08
N MET A 250 -1.13 21.09 -7.76
CA MET A 250 -2.25 21.08 -6.81
C MET A 250 -2.99 22.42 -6.76
N GLU A 251 -2.26 23.53 -6.81
CA GLU A 251 -2.85 24.86 -6.92
C GLU A 251 -3.67 25.01 -8.22
N LEU A 252 -3.14 24.50 -9.34
CA LEU A 252 -3.85 24.51 -10.62
C LEU A 252 -5.07 23.60 -10.63
N LEU A 253 -4.97 22.40 -10.07
CA LEU A 253 -6.11 21.50 -9.87
C LEU A 253 -7.20 22.20 -9.03
N GLY A 254 -6.84 22.79 -7.90
CA GLY A 254 -7.76 23.56 -7.07
C GLY A 254 -8.42 24.73 -7.83
N SER A 255 -7.70 25.38 -8.74
CA SER A 255 -8.24 26.48 -9.56
C SER A 255 -9.28 26.04 -10.59
N VAL A 256 -9.30 24.75 -10.95
CA VAL A 256 -10.22 24.19 -11.96
C VAL A 256 -11.34 23.34 -11.36
N GLY A 257 -11.55 23.43 -10.05
CA GLY A 257 -12.67 22.78 -9.36
C GLY A 257 -12.33 21.42 -8.73
N PHE A 258 -11.05 21.10 -8.52
CA PHE A 258 -10.64 19.98 -7.69
C PHE A 258 -11.00 20.24 -6.22
N GLU A 259 -11.63 19.27 -5.56
CA GLU A 259 -12.12 19.39 -4.18
C GLU A 259 -11.46 18.38 -3.24
N GLY A 260 -10.86 18.89 -2.17
CA GLY A 260 -10.27 18.07 -1.11
C GLY A 260 -8.94 17.44 -1.52
N ASP A 261 -8.76 16.18 -1.15
CA ASP A 261 -7.54 15.43 -1.40
C ASP A 261 -7.61 14.50 -2.61
N ILE A 262 -6.42 14.08 -3.04
CA ILE A 262 -6.28 13.00 -4.00
C ILE A 262 -6.68 11.69 -3.34
N THR A 263 -7.73 11.06 -3.86
CA THR A 263 -8.20 9.73 -3.45
C THR A 263 -7.62 8.63 -4.33
N GLN A 264 -7.23 8.95 -5.57
CA GLN A 264 -6.64 8.00 -6.50
C GLN A 264 -5.80 8.69 -7.57
N ILE A 265 -4.68 8.06 -7.95
CA ILE A 265 -3.91 8.40 -9.16
C ILE A 265 -3.72 7.14 -10.00
N SER A 266 -4.00 7.23 -11.29
CA SER A 266 -3.73 6.17 -12.25
C SER A 266 -3.10 6.73 -13.52
N TYR A 267 -2.30 5.89 -14.19
CA TYR A 267 -1.85 6.19 -15.54
C TYR A 267 -3.00 5.96 -16.50
N THR A 268 -3.20 6.91 -17.40
CA THR A 268 -4.05 6.70 -18.57
C THR A 268 -3.34 5.75 -19.53
N SER A 269 -4.08 4.78 -20.06
CA SER A 269 -3.61 3.80 -21.03
C SER A 269 -4.69 3.53 -22.08
N GLU A 270 -4.37 2.76 -23.12
CA GLU A 270 -5.40 2.30 -24.07
C GLU A 270 -6.45 1.42 -23.38
N GLU A 271 -6.02 0.60 -22.41
CA GLU A 271 -6.91 -0.27 -21.63
C GLU A 271 -7.77 0.51 -20.63
N ASN A 272 -7.20 1.55 -20.02
CA ASN A 272 -7.84 2.37 -18.99
C ASN A 272 -7.84 3.83 -19.43
N PHE A 273 -9.03 4.36 -19.74
CA PHE A 273 -9.23 5.73 -20.23
C PHE A 273 -8.73 5.96 -21.67
N GLU A 274 -9.08 5.06 -22.60
CA GLU A 274 -8.74 5.13 -24.03
C GLU A 274 -8.90 6.53 -24.64
N ALA A 275 -10.04 7.18 -24.40
CA ALA A 275 -10.33 8.52 -24.92
C ALA A 275 -9.37 9.60 -24.38
N ALA A 276 -8.99 9.52 -23.10
CA ALA A 276 -8.01 10.43 -22.50
C ALA A 276 -6.60 10.13 -23.00
N TYR A 277 -6.23 8.86 -23.09
CA TYR A 277 -4.95 8.41 -23.61
C TYR A 277 -4.73 8.86 -25.06
N SER A 278 -5.75 8.72 -25.91
CA SER A 278 -5.72 9.20 -27.31
C SER A 278 -5.55 10.71 -27.47
N GLN A 279 -5.78 11.48 -26.40
CA GLN A 279 -5.60 12.93 -26.33
C GLN A 279 -4.35 13.34 -25.54
N ASP A 280 -3.40 12.41 -25.36
CA ASP A 280 -2.10 12.60 -24.71
C ASP A 280 -2.14 12.94 -23.22
N TYR A 281 -3.27 12.75 -22.54
CA TYR A 281 -3.29 12.77 -21.08
C TYR A 281 -2.50 11.56 -20.58
N ASN A 282 -1.71 11.74 -19.52
CA ASN A 282 -0.84 10.70 -18.96
C ASN A 282 -1.20 10.32 -17.51
N LEU A 283 -2.07 11.08 -16.86
CA LEU A 283 -2.55 10.82 -15.51
C LEU A 283 -4.05 11.05 -15.41
N ALA A 284 -4.72 10.22 -14.61
CA ALA A 284 -6.07 10.44 -14.12
C ALA A 284 -5.99 10.56 -12.59
N ILE A 285 -6.44 11.69 -12.06
CA ILE A 285 -6.43 12.04 -10.63
C ILE A 285 -7.88 12.15 -10.17
N THR A 286 -8.23 11.46 -9.09
CA THR A 286 -9.56 11.52 -8.47
C THR A 286 -9.50 12.30 -7.17
N ASP A 287 -10.44 13.21 -6.97
CA ASP A 287 -10.55 14.03 -5.76
C ASP A 287 -11.47 13.38 -4.70
N THR A 288 -11.70 14.06 -3.56
CA THR A 288 -12.59 13.53 -2.50
C THR A 288 -14.06 13.48 -2.90
N SER A 289 -14.48 14.36 -3.80
CA SER A 289 -15.82 14.40 -4.39
C SER A 289 -16.01 13.40 -5.53
N GLN A 290 -15.03 12.52 -5.76
CA GLN A 290 -15.01 11.51 -6.83
C GLN A 290 -14.99 12.12 -8.24
N ASN A 291 -14.57 13.38 -8.38
CA ASN A 291 -14.35 13.99 -9.67
C ASN A 291 -13.02 13.49 -10.25
N ILE A 292 -13.05 13.09 -11.51
CA ILE A 292 -11.86 12.66 -12.24
C ILE A 292 -11.33 13.83 -13.08
N PHE A 293 -10.04 14.11 -12.91
CA PHE A 293 -9.28 15.06 -13.69
C PHE A 293 -8.21 14.32 -14.50
N PHE A 294 -8.16 14.57 -15.81
CA PHE A 294 -7.09 14.08 -16.67
C PHE A 294 -6.01 15.14 -16.79
N VAL A 295 -4.78 14.75 -16.48
CA VAL A 295 -3.62 15.63 -16.51
C VAL A 295 -2.61 15.15 -17.54
N ARG A 296 -2.18 16.07 -18.40
CA ARG A 296 -0.97 15.93 -19.22
C ARG A 296 0.09 16.78 -18.58
N THR A 297 1.05 16.15 -17.94
CA THR A 297 2.28 16.83 -17.50
C THR A 297 3.34 16.74 -18.61
N SER A 298 4.40 17.54 -18.50
CA SER A 298 5.58 17.43 -19.37
C SER A 298 6.20 16.02 -19.40
N LYS A 299 6.63 15.61 -20.59
CA LYS A 299 7.46 14.43 -20.86
C LYS A 299 8.82 14.88 -21.39
N TYR A 300 9.86 14.14 -21.05
CA TYR A 300 11.18 14.30 -21.68
C TYR A 300 11.21 13.45 -22.95
N GLU A 301 11.43 14.08 -24.10
CA GLU A 301 11.78 13.40 -25.34
C GLU A 301 13.19 13.83 -25.76
N ASN A 302 14.11 12.86 -25.90
CA ASN A 302 15.47 13.12 -26.39
C ASN A 302 16.21 14.27 -25.66
N ASN A 303 16.19 14.24 -24.31
CA ASN A 303 16.77 15.28 -23.44
C ASN A 303 16.21 16.70 -23.64
N THR A 304 15.09 16.83 -24.34
CA THR A 304 14.39 18.10 -24.53
C THR A 304 13.03 17.98 -23.85
N CYS A 305 12.73 18.87 -22.91
CA CYS A 305 11.40 18.96 -22.31
C CYS A 305 10.48 19.57 -23.36
N ILE A 306 9.61 18.77 -23.96
CA ILE A 306 8.61 19.28 -24.92
C ILE A 306 7.23 18.84 -24.44
N GLN A 307 6.43 19.86 -24.11
CA GLN A 307 4.97 19.94 -23.89
C GLN A 307 4.55 20.42 -22.50
N GLY A 308 3.62 21.37 -22.52
CA GLY A 308 3.07 22.08 -21.37
C GLY A 308 1.88 21.38 -20.71
N LEU A 309 1.53 21.88 -19.53
CA LEU A 309 0.55 21.30 -18.64
C LEU A 309 -0.87 21.43 -19.21
N LYS A 310 -1.63 20.35 -19.24
CA LYS A 310 -3.05 20.37 -19.63
C LYS A 310 -3.90 19.63 -18.61
N ILE A 311 -5.03 20.20 -18.22
CA ILE A 311 -5.99 19.59 -17.29
C ILE A 311 -7.36 19.56 -17.96
N ALA A 312 -8.04 18.43 -17.91
CA ALA A 312 -9.43 18.27 -18.32
C ALA A 312 -10.26 17.55 -17.25
N ASN A 313 -11.57 17.73 -17.28
CA ASN A 313 -12.49 16.94 -16.45
C ASN A 313 -12.75 15.55 -17.06
N ALA A 314 -13.59 14.76 -16.38
CA ALA A 314 -14.01 13.42 -16.79
C ALA A 314 -14.63 13.36 -18.21
N THR A 315 -15.21 14.45 -18.73
CA THR A 315 -15.77 14.52 -20.09
C THR A 315 -14.76 15.01 -21.14
N LEU A 316 -13.48 15.14 -20.77
CA LEU A 316 -12.38 15.64 -21.60
C LEU A 316 -12.56 17.10 -22.05
N GLN A 317 -13.42 17.86 -21.35
CA GLN A 317 -13.44 19.30 -21.49
C GLN A 317 -12.16 19.87 -20.87
N VAL A 318 -11.37 20.56 -21.69
CA VAL A 318 -10.15 21.24 -21.24
C VAL A 318 -10.52 22.35 -20.27
N LEU A 319 -9.97 22.27 -19.06
CA LEU A 319 -10.14 23.25 -17.99
C LEU A 319 -8.92 24.18 -17.87
N TYR A 320 -7.75 23.67 -18.22
CA TYR A 320 -6.49 24.41 -18.21
C TYR A 320 -5.56 23.88 -19.30
N GLU A 321 -4.85 24.78 -19.98
CA GLU A 321 -3.77 24.43 -20.91
C GLU A 321 -2.70 25.52 -20.91
N GLU A 322 -1.48 25.12 -20.58
CA GLU A 322 -0.26 25.90 -20.77
C GLU A 322 0.45 25.40 -22.03
N LEU A 323 0.68 26.29 -22.98
CA LEU A 323 1.40 25.96 -24.21
C LEU A 323 2.91 25.96 -23.93
N PRO A 324 3.70 25.05 -24.54
CA PRO A 324 5.15 25.08 -24.41
C PRO A 324 5.70 26.43 -24.90
N GLN A 325 6.56 27.05 -24.09
CA GLN A 325 7.33 28.25 -24.46
C GLN A 325 8.54 27.86 -25.31
#